data_AF-A0A4Q3LEC1-F1
#
_entry.id   AF-A0A4Q3LEC1-F1
#
_cell.length_a   1.000
_cell.length_b   1.000
_cell.length_c   1.000
_cell.angle_alpha   90.00
_cell.angle_beta   90.00
_cell.angle_gamma   90.00
#
_symmetry.space_group_name_H-M   'P 1'
#
loop_
_entity.id
_entity.type
_entity.pdbx_description
1 polymer ?
#
loop_
_entity_poly.entity_id
_entity_poly.type
_entity_poly.pdbx_seq_one_letter_code
_entity_poly.pdbx_strand_id
1 'polypeptide(L)'
;MEAALWPMLSALLGALVGGGISYALNRQQFANQLHILQEQHKVEFMAETTARHFLGHKGFTDRSFETLRNHLGGFTDDELRKILVRAGAIRVYREDGSEWWRLLSRMEEYIERKQLDQIAREI
;
A
#
# COMPACT_ATOMS: atom_id res chain seq x y z
N MET A 1 45.26 12.45 41.76
CA MET A 1 44.47 12.52 40.51
C MET A 1 44.25 11.15 39.84
N GLU A 2 44.75 10.04 40.40
CA GLU A 2 44.58 8.68 39.82
C GLU A 2 43.25 7.99 40.20
N ALA A 3 42.66 8.34 41.34
CA ALA A 3 41.48 7.65 41.88
C ALA A 3 40.18 7.87 41.08
N ALA A 4 40.13 8.89 40.22
CA ALA A 4 38.94 9.27 39.46
C ALA A 4 38.86 8.63 38.06
N LEU A 5 39.96 8.04 37.56
CA LEU A 5 40.00 7.46 36.22
C LEU A 5 39.31 6.09 36.14
N TRP A 6 39.46 5.25 37.17
CA TRP A 6 38.84 3.92 37.23
C TRP A 6 37.30 3.95 37.26
N PRO A 7 36.64 4.80 38.06
CA PRO A 7 35.19 4.94 38.04
C PRO A 7 34.65 5.51 36.72
N MET A 8 35.41 6.40 36.08
CA MET A 8 35.02 7.01 34.81
C MET A 8 35.12 6.01 33.65
N LEU A 9 36.19 5.21 33.60
CA LEU A 9 36.37 4.14 32.64
C LEU A 9 35.32 3.04 32.79
N SER A 10 34.97 2.65 34.03
CA SER A 10 33.94 1.65 34.27
C SER A 10 32.54 2.15 33.89
N ALA A 11 32.23 3.42 34.15
CA ALA A 11 30.98 4.04 33.73
C ALA A 11 30.86 4.11 32.20
N LEU A 12 31.94 4.49 31.49
CA LEU A 12 31.99 4.50 30.02
C LEU A 12 31.81 3.10 29.43
N LEU A 13 32.48 2.10 29.99
CA LEU A 13 32.31 0.70 29.57
C LEU A 13 30.88 0.22 29.81
N GLY A 14 30.29 0.52 30.98
CA GLY A 14 28.91 0.19 31.29
C GLY A 14 27.92 0.84 30.32
N ALA A 15 28.13 2.12 29.99
CA ALA A 15 27.31 2.84 29.02
C ALA A 15 27.47 2.28 27.59
N LEU A 16 28.68 1.91 27.18
CA LEU A 16 28.94 1.30 25.88
C LEU A 16 28.28 -0.08 25.76
N VAL A 17 28.40 -0.92 26.78
CA VAL A 17 27.79 -2.25 26.81
C VAL A 17 26.26 -2.14 26.88
N GLY A 18 25.74 -1.31 27.80
CA GLY A 18 24.30 -1.09 27.95
C GLY A 18 23.67 -0.45 26.71
N GLY A 19 24.36 0.52 26.10
CA GLY A 19 23.96 1.15 24.84
C GLY A 19 24.01 0.18 23.67
N GLY A 20 25.05 -0.66 23.57
CA GLY A 20 25.18 -1.70 22.55
C GLY A 20 24.07 -2.75 22.64
N ILE A 21 23.78 -3.25 23.83
CA ILE A 21 22.68 -4.19 24.09
C ILE A 21 21.34 -3.53 23.73
N SER A 22 21.12 -2.30 24.18
CA SER A 22 19.90 -1.55 23.87
C SER A 22 19.73 -1.33 22.37
N TYR A 23 20.80 -1.00 21.65
CA TYR A 23 20.77 -0.84 20.19
C TYR A 23 20.41 -2.15 19.49
N ALA A 24 21.02 -3.26 19.88
CA ALA A 24 20.75 -4.58 19.31
C ALA A 24 19.29 -5.01 19.56
N LEU A 25 18.81 -4.87 20.81
CA LEU A 25 17.43 -5.20 21.19
C LEU A 25 16.42 -4.32 20.45
N ASN A 26 16.66 -3.01 20.38
CA ASN A 26 15.76 -2.08 19.71
C ASN A 26 15.67 -2.41 18.22
N ARG A 27 16.80 -2.73 17.57
CA ARG A 27 16.82 -3.14 16.16
C ARG A 27 16.05 -4.45 15.91
N GLN A 28 16.16 -5.41 16.82
CA GLN A 28 15.37 -6.66 16.74
C GLN A 28 13.88 -6.41 16.97
N GLN A 29 13.53 -5.53 17.92
CA GLN A 29 12.14 -5.15 18.20
C GLN A 29 11.48 -4.46 17.01
N PHE A 30 12.18 -3.53 16.35
CA PHE A 30 11.66 -2.86 15.14
C PHE A 30 11.34 -3.86 14.01
N ALA A 31 12.22 -4.84 13.78
CA ALA A 31 11.97 -5.86 12.77
C ALA A 31 10.72 -6.71 13.11
N ASN A 32 10.56 -7.10 14.37
CA ASN A 32 9.39 -7.84 14.83
C ASN A 32 8.10 -7.00 14.75
N GLN A 33 8.16 -5.71 15.09
CA GLN A 33 7.01 -4.81 15.00
C GLN A 33 6.51 -4.67 13.55
N LEU A 34 7.43 -4.54 12.58
CA LEU A 34 7.07 -4.51 11.16
C LEU A 34 6.39 -5.81 10.72
N HIS A 35 6.93 -6.96 11.15
CA HIS A 35 6.35 -8.26 10.82
C HIS A 35 4.95 -8.45 11.44
N ILE A 36 4.77 -8.04 12.71
CA ILE A 36 3.47 -8.09 13.37
C ILE A 36 2.46 -7.18 12.67
N LEU A 37 2.86 -5.96 12.29
CA LEU A 37 1.99 -5.02 11.59
C LEU A 37 1.56 -5.57 10.22
N GLN A 38 2.48 -6.21 9.49
CA GLN A 38 2.17 -6.88 8.24
C GLN A 38 1.20 -8.05 8.43
N GLU A 39 1.38 -8.88 9.45
CA GLU A 39 0.45 -9.98 9.75
C GLU A 39 -0.92 -9.47 10.21
N GLN A 40 -0.97 -8.41 11.00
CA GLN A 40 -2.23 -7.78 11.44
C GLN A 40 -3.04 -7.22 10.27
N HIS A 41 -2.38 -6.57 9.30
CA HIS A 41 -3.03 -5.95 8.14
C HIS A 41 -2.94 -6.81 6.86
N LYS A 42 -2.61 -8.10 6.99
CA LYS A 42 -2.34 -8.99 5.86
C LYS A 42 -3.51 -9.06 4.89
N VAL A 43 -4.74 -9.18 5.42
CA VAL A 43 -5.96 -9.22 4.60
C VAL A 43 -6.10 -7.96 3.75
N GLU A 44 -5.92 -6.79 4.37
CA GLU A 44 -6.04 -5.51 3.69
C GLU A 44 -4.94 -5.30 2.64
N PHE A 45 -3.69 -5.66 2.97
CA PHE A 45 -2.56 -5.55 2.05
C PHE A 45 -2.72 -6.49 0.85
N MET A 46 -3.20 -7.72 1.09
CA MET A 46 -3.50 -8.67 0.02
C MET A 46 -4.67 -8.18 -0.84
N ALA A 47 -5.71 -7.60 -0.24
CA ALA A 47 -6.82 -7.03 -0.98
C ALA A 47 -6.39 -5.83 -1.85
N GLU A 48 -5.54 -4.95 -1.32
CA GLU A 48 -4.96 -3.83 -2.07
C GLU A 48 -4.11 -4.32 -3.25
N THR A 49 -3.22 -5.29 -3.00
CA THR A 49 -2.37 -5.89 -4.03
C THR A 49 -3.20 -6.54 -5.13
N THR A 50 -4.25 -7.26 -4.74
CA THR A 50 -5.19 -7.91 -5.67
C THR A 50 -5.95 -6.87 -6.48
N ALA A 51 -6.48 -5.82 -5.84
CA ALA A 51 -7.16 -4.72 -6.53
C ALA A 51 -6.25 -4.03 -7.56
N ARG A 52 -4.99 -3.75 -7.19
CA ARG A 52 -3.99 -3.18 -8.08
C ARG A 52 -3.70 -4.09 -9.28
N HIS A 53 -3.60 -5.40 -9.05
CA HIS A 53 -3.41 -6.38 -10.11
C HIS A 53 -4.61 -6.40 -11.09
N PHE A 54 -5.84 -6.48 -10.58
CA PHE A 54 -7.06 -6.50 -11.40
C PHE A 54 -7.26 -5.22 -12.22
N LEU A 55 -6.98 -4.06 -11.63
CA LEU A 55 -7.07 -2.77 -12.30
C LEU A 55 -5.86 -2.45 -13.20
N GLY A 56 -4.76 -3.18 -13.04
CA GLY A 56 -3.54 -3.04 -13.86
C GLY A 56 -3.56 -3.86 -15.15
N HIS A 57 -4.59 -4.69 -15.37
CA HIS A 57 -4.67 -5.58 -16.52
C HIS A 57 -4.73 -4.81 -17.85
N LYS A 58 -3.85 -5.14 -18.82
CA LYS A 58 -3.66 -4.40 -20.09
C LYS A 58 -4.89 -4.33 -21.00
N GLY A 59 -5.80 -5.30 -20.88
CA GLY A 59 -7.01 -5.34 -21.72
C GLY A 59 -8.01 -4.20 -21.45
N PHE A 60 -8.00 -3.61 -20.25
CA PHE A 60 -9.00 -2.64 -19.86
C PHE A 60 -8.44 -1.62 -18.89
N THR A 61 -8.71 -0.34 -19.13
CA THR A 61 -8.22 0.78 -18.31
C THR A 61 -9.10 1.09 -17.09
N ASP A 62 -10.30 0.53 -17.04
CA ASP A 62 -11.31 0.73 -16.01
C ASP A 62 -12.15 -0.55 -15.81
N ARG A 63 -12.75 -0.68 -14.63
CA ARG A 63 -13.56 -1.83 -14.21
C ARG A 63 -14.81 -1.35 -13.51
N SER A 64 -15.95 -2.02 -13.74
CA SER A 64 -17.16 -1.74 -12.95
C SER A 64 -16.95 -2.17 -11.51
N PHE A 65 -17.54 -1.42 -10.57
CA PHE A 65 -17.50 -1.75 -9.15
C PHE A 65 -18.09 -3.12 -8.87
N GLU A 66 -19.16 -3.49 -9.58
CA GLU A 66 -19.77 -4.82 -9.50
C GLU A 66 -18.79 -5.93 -9.88
N THR A 67 -18.01 -5.76 -10.95
CA THR A 67 -16.96 -6.71 -11.33
C THR A 67 -15.92 -6.86 -10.22
N LEU A 68 -15.46 -5.74 -9.65
CA LEU A 68 -14.47 -5.75 -8.58
C LEU A 68 -15.00 -6.42 -7.33
N ARG A 69 -16.26 -6.15 -6.95
CA ARG A 69 -16.93 -6.77 -5.81
C ARG A 69 -17.02 -8.28 -5.95
N ASN A 70 -17.37 -8.78 -7.14
CA ASN A 70 -17.49 -10.21 -7.39
C ASN A 70 -16.13 -10.93 -7.34
N HIS A 71 -15.03 -10.27 -7.73
CA HIS A 71 -13.70 -10.89 -7.76
C HIS A 71 -12.92 -10.75 -6.45
N LEU A 72 -13.03 -9.61 -5.77
CA LEU A 72 -12.31 -9.38 -4.50
C LEU A 72 -13.03 -10.06 -3.33
N GLY A 73 -14.38 -10.04 -3.30
CA GLY A 73 -15.21 -10.76 -2.33
C GLY A 73 -14.92 -10.43 -0.85
N GLY A 74 -15.78 -10.88 0.08
CA GLY A 74 -15.47 -10.84 1.53
C GLY A 74 -15.39 -9.46 2.19
N PHE A 75 -15.62 -8.37 1.45
CA PHE A 75 -15.68 -7.00 1.95
C PHE A 75 -17.06 -6.41 1.70
N THR A 76 -17.52 -5.56 2.61
CA THR A 76 -18.67 -4.69 2.33
C THR A 76 -18.34 -3.70 1.22
N ASP A 77 -19.38 -3.13 0.61
CA ASP A 77 -19.18 -2.17 -0.47
C ASP A 77 -18.33 -0.95 -0.03
N ASP A 78 -18.49 -0.47 1.21
CA ASP A 78 -17.70 0.66 1.72
C ASP A 78 -16.23 0.29 2.00
N GLU A 79 -15.99 -0.89 2.57
CA GLU A 79 -14.63 -1.41 2.79
C GLU A 79 -13.90 -1.63 1.47
N LEU A 80 -14.58 -2.19 0.47
CA LEU A 80 -14.01 -2.38 -0.85
C LEU A 80 -13.63 -1.05 -1.49
N ARG A 81 -14.48 -0.01 -1.38
CA ARG A 81 -14.13 1.34 -1.86
C ARG A 81 -12.91 1.91 -1.15
N LYS A 82 -12.78 1.71 0.17
CA LYS A 82 -11.59 2.12 0.94
C LYS A 82 -10.32 1.39 0.47
N ILE A 83 -10.42 0.09 0.20
CA ILE A 83 -9.32 -0.72 -0.36
C ILE A 83 -8.91 -0.21 -1.75
N LEU A 84 -9.88 0.11 -2.61
CA LEU A 84 -9.63 0.64 -3.95
C LEU A 84 -8.92 2.00 -3.89
N VAL A 85 -9.35 2.91 -3.00
CA VAL A 85 -8.66 4.19 -2.77
C VAL A 85 -7.24 3.96 -2.30
N ARG A 86 -7.03 3.03 -1.35
CA ARG A 86 -5.70 2.68 -0.84
C ARG A 86 -4.80 2.09 -1.95
N ALA A 87 -5.38 1.33 -2.88
CA ALA A 87 -4.67 0.80 -4.04
C ALA A 87 -4.22 1.89 -5.04
N GLY A 88 -4.65 3.14 -4.86
CA GLY A 88 -4.39 4.27 -5.76
C GLY A 88 -5.40 4.36 -6.89
N ALA A 89 -6.60 3.79 -6.71
CA ALA A 89 -7.67 3.86 -7.68
C ALA A 89 -8.58 5.07 -7.44
N ILE A 90 -9.14 5.61 -8.53
CA ILE A 90 -10.14 6.67 -8.50
C ILE A 90 -11.49 6.15 -8.97
N ARG A 91 -12.56 6.76 -8.44
CA ARG A 91 -13.95 6.47 -8.80
C ARG A 91 -14.44 7.39 -9.89
N VAL A 92 -15.17 6.84 -10.86
CA VAL A 92 -15.83 7.55 -11.95
C VAL A 92 -17.24 7.00 -12.12
N TYR A 93 -18.21 7.87 -12.41
CA TYR A 93 -19.55 7.45 -12.81
C TYR A 93 -19.70 7.60 -14.32
N ARG A 94 -20.28 6.60 -14.96
CA ARG A 94 -20.68 6.68 -16.37
C ARG A 94 -22.07 7.30 -16.50
N GLU A 95 -22.47 7.59 -17.73
CA GLU A 95 -23.76 8.22 -18.07
C GLU A 95 -24.97 7.38 -17.61
N ASP A 96 -24.80 6.06 -17.53
CA ASP A 96 -25.80 5.12 -17.01
C ASP A 96 -25.88 5.07 -15.48
N GLY A 97 -25.08 5.90 -14.78
CA GLY A 97 -24.98 5.91 -13.32
C GLY A 97 -24.15 4.75 -12.74
N SER A 98 -23.58 3.89 -13.58
CA SER A 98 -22.74 2.79 -13.11
C SER A 98 -21.42 3.30 -12.53
N GLU A 99 -21.00 2.68 -11.42
CA GLU A 99 -19.78 3.03 -10.71
C GLU A 99 -18.59 2.27 -11.32
N TRP A 100 -17.56 3.01 -11.72
CA TRP A 100 -16.34 2.48 -12.32
C TRP A 100 -15.10 2.96 -11.59
N TRP A 101 -14.07 2.14 -11.63
CA TRP A 101 -12.81 2.36 -10.94
C TRP A 101 -11.63 2.13 -11.88
N ARG A 102 -10.56 2.89 -11.66
CA ARG A 102 -9.32 2.81 -12.43
C ARG A 102 -8.12 3.19 -11.58
N LEU A 103 -6.92 2.72 -11.94
CA LEU A 103 -5.69 3.24 -11.32
C LEU A 103 -5.42 4.67 -11.80
N LEU A 104 -5.08 5.56 -10.88
CA LEU A 104 -4.65 6.92 -11.20
C LEU A 104 -3.41 6.92 -12.11
N SER A 105 -2.48 5.99 -11.86
CA SER A 105 -1.25 5.82 -12.65
C SER A 105 -1.50 5.43 -14.11
N ARG A 106 -2.71 5.01 -14.48
CA ARG A 106 -3.10 4.63 -15.85
C ARG A 106 -3.95 5.70 -16.54
N MET A 107 -3.98 6.92 -16.01
CA MET A 107 -4.80 7.99 -16.60
C MET A 107 -4.33 8.37 -18.01
N GLU A 108 -3.02 8.42 -18.25
CA GLU A 108 -2.45 8.73 -19.57
C GLU A 108 -2.90 7.71 -20.63
N GLU A 109 -2.75 6.41 -20.35
CA GLU A 109 -3.20 5.32 -21.24
C GLU A 109 -4.68 5.44 -21.59
N TYR A 110 -5.51 5.84 -20.62
CA TYR A 110 -6.93 6.05 -20.88
C TYR A 110 -7.22 7.23 -21.80
N ILE A 111 -6.56 8.36 -21.57
CA ILE A 111 -6.75 9.56 -22.39
C ILE A 111 -6.39 9.22 -23.84
N GLU A 112 -5.27 8.53 -24.06
CA GLU A 112 -4.83 8.07 -25.38
C GLU A 112 -5.88 7.15 -26.03
N ARG A 113 -6.34 6.10 -25.32
CA ARG A 113 -7.38 5.20 -25.85
C ARG A 113 -8.66 5.94 -26.21
N LYS A 114 -9.11 6.86 -25.36
CA LYS A 114 -10.33 7.64 -25.60
C LYS A 114 -10.21 8.54 -26.83
N GLN A 115 -9.04 9.13 -27.05
CA GLN A 115 -8.74 9.92 -28.25
C GLN A 115 -8.77 9.05 -29.51
N LEU A 116 -8.14 7.86 -29.47
CA LEU A 116 -8.17 6.90 -30.57
C LEU A 116 -9.60 6.45 -30.91
N ASP A 117 -10.40 6.14 -29.89
CA ASP A 117 -11.81 5.75 -30.06
C ASP A 117 -12.67 6.88 -30.63
N GLN A 118 -12.32 8.14 -30.38
CA GLN A 118 -13.00 9.28 -30.98
C GLN A 118 -12.65 9.41 -32.46
N ILE A 119 -11.35 9.35 -32.81
CA ILE A 119 -10.88 9.41 -34.19
C ILE A 119 -11.50 8.27 -35.02
N ALA A 120 -11.54 7.06 -34.48
CA ALA A 120 -12.11 5.90 -35.15
C ALA A 120 -13.64 6.01 -35.40
N ARG A 121 -14.35 6.87 -34.67
CA ARG A 121 -15.78 7.14 -34.87
C ARG A 121 -16.05 8.25 -35.89
N GLU A 122 -15.05 9.07 -36.18
CA GLU A 122 -15.14 10.21 -37.11
C GLU A 122 -14.69 9.85 -38.54
N ILE A 123 -14.12 8.65 -38.73
CA ILE A 123 -13.74 8.04 -40.03
C ILE A 123 -14.84 7.09 -40.48
#